data_AF-A0A260YV18-F1
#
_entry.id   AF-A0A260YV18-F1
#
_cell.length_a   1.000
_cell.length_b   1.000
_cell.length_c   1.000
_cell.angle_alpha   90.00
_cell.angle_beta   90.00
_cell.angle_gamma   90.00
#
_symmetry.space_group_name_H-M   'P 1'
#
loop_
_entity.id
_entity.type
_entity.pdbx_description
1 polymer ?
#
loop_
_entity_poly.entity_id
_entity_poly.type
_entity_poly.pdbx_seq_one_letter_code
_entity_poly.pdbx_strand_id
1 'polypeptide(L)'
;MRNTSTMASRWLVSIILLMACSIQLGCSAPILSKRDASQERKERFIIFINDMRSAVAQKINIANMNELVWDKELERKASKMTCHRMVSGPDYSVEVMPTPLKMITSGMSFFVNLIRPAQTKIGCFEFHPPCVGTRRVNNAGVCLIGPKNKLNDEDILKGEPGSACPGETRHDGLCVVDGADVTP
;
A
#
# COMPACT_ATOMS: atom_id res chain seq x y z
N MET A 1 -40.80 19.37 -54.78
CA MET A 1 -39.46 18.77 -54.73
C MET A 1 -38.95 18.90 -53.29
N ARG A 2 -38.90 17.82 -52.51
CA ARG A 2 -38.42 17.86 -51.11
C ARG A 2 -36.90 17.87 -51.12
N ASN A 3 -36.34 18.84 -50.39
CA ASN A 3 -34.91 19.11 -50.32
C ASN A 3 -34.19 17.97 -49.57
N THR A 4 -33.72 16.95 -50.29
CA THR A 4 -33.00 15.78 -49.73
C THR A 4 -31.65 16.15 -49.12
N SER A 5 -31.11 17.31 -49.50
CA SER A 5 -29.81 17.82 -49.03
C SER A 5 -29.81 18.21 -47.53
N THR A 6 -30.93 18.69 -46.98
CA THR A 6 -30.99 19.14 -45.57
C THR A 6 -31.10 17.97 -44.58
N MET A 7 -31.70 16.84 -45.00
CA MET A 7 -31.75 15.64 -44.15
C MET A 7 -30.37 14.98 -44.05
N ALA A 8 -29.67 14.78 -45.17
CA ALA A 8 -28.34 14.19 -45.17
C ALA A 8 -27.33 14.96 -44.31
N SER A 9 -27.40 16.30 -44.34
CA SER A 9 -26.57 17.18 -43.50
C SER A 9 -26.86 17.00 -42.00
N ARG A 10 -28.14 16.87 -41.60
CA ARG A 10 -28.51 16.64 -40.19
C ARG A 10 -28.06 15.27 -39.69
N TRP A 11 -28.13 14.23 -40.53
CA TRP A 11 -27.61 12.90 -40.19
C TRP A 11 -26.09 12.89 -40.04
N LEU A 12 -25.36 13.57 -40.93
CA LEU A 12 -23.91 13.70 -40.83
C LEU A 12 -23.48 14.46 -39.57
N VAL A 13 -24.16 15.55 -39.22
CA VAL A 13 -23.88 16.30 -37.98
C VAL A 13 -24.17 15.46 -36.74
N SER A 14 -25.28 14.71 -36.71
CA SER A 14 -25.58 13.80 -35.60
C SER A 14 -24.58 12.66 -35.47
N ILE A 15 -24.11 12.08 -36.58
CA ILE A 15 -23.08 11.03 -36.59
C ILE A 15 -21.74 11.60 -36.10
N ILE A 16 -21.35 12.79 -36.56
CA ILE A 16 -20.13 13.46 -36.10
C ILE A 16 -20.20 13.77 -34.60
N LEU A 17 -21.34 14.22 -34.08
CA LEU A 17 -21.56 14.45 -32.65
C LEU A 17 -21.50 13.14 -31.83
N LEU A 18 -22.08 12.05 -32.31
CA LEU A 18 -22.01 10.73 -31.64
C LEU A 18 -20.59 10.14 -31.64
N MET A 19 -19.85 10.33 -32.73
CA MET A 19 -18.44 9.93 -32.82
C MET A 19 -17.54 10.79 -31.92
N ALA A 20 -17.78 12.10 -31.83
CA ALA A 20 -17.07 12.98 -30.90
C ALA A 20 -17.36 12.64 -29.42
N CYS A 21 -18.61 12.25 -29.10
CA CYS A 21 -19.00 11.79 -27.77
C CYS A 21 -18.28 10.48 -27.40
N SER A 22 -18.06 9.60 -28.38
CA SER A 22 -17.35 8.33 -28.21
C SER A 22 -15.85 8.52 -27.93
N ILE A 23 -15.25 9.61 -28.43
CA ILE A 23 -13.85 9.97 -28.17
C ILE A 23 -13.68 10.60 -26.77
N GLN A 24 -14.71 11.30 -26.26
CA GLN A 24 -14.70 11.84 -24.89
C GLN A 24 -15.03 10.80 -23.81
N LEU A 25 -15.79 9.74 -24.14
CA LEU A 25 -16.05 8.62 -23.23
C LEU A 25 -15.06 7.43 -23.38
N GLY A 26 -14.27 7.39 -24.46
CA GLY A 26 -13.38 6.27 -24.78
C GLY A 26 -12.05 6.23 -24.01
N CYS A 27 -11.71 7.28 -23.26
CA CYS A 27 -10.61 7.23 -22.29
C CYS A 27 -11.22 6.90 -20.92
N SER A 28 -11.04 5.68 -20.39
CA SER A 28 -10.78 5.45 -18.95
C SER A 28 -11.10 4.04 -18.44
N ALA A 29 -12.04 3.28 -19.00
CA ALA A 29 -12.54 2.05 -18.35
C ALA A 29 -11.44 1.02 -17.94
N PRO A 30 -10.49 0.61 -18.82
CA PRO A 30 -9.43 -0.33 -18.41
C PRO A 30 -8.36 0.31 -17.51
N ILE A 31 -8.17 1.63 -17.53
CA ILE A 31 -7.23 2.34 -16.64
C ILE A 31 -7.84 2.50 -15.25
N LEU A 32 -9.13 2.83 -15.19
CA LEU A 32 -9.93 2.94 -13.97
C LEU A 32 -9.99 1.59 -13.25
N SER A 33 -10.39 0.53 -13.95
CA SER A 33 -10.42 -0.83 -13.39
C SER A 33 -9.05 -1.30 -12.84
N LYS A 34 -7.94 -0.96 -13.51
CA LYS A 34 -6.59 -1.28 -13.00
C LYS A 34 -6.21 -0.47 -11.76
N ARG A 35 -6.61 0.80 -11.69
CA ARG A 35 -6.38 1.66 -10.51
C ARG A 35 -7.19 1.17 -9.32
N ASP A 36 -8.45 0.82 -9.54
CA ASP A 36 -9.34 0.31 -8.50
C ASP A 36 -8.80 -1.01 -7.94
N ALA A 37 -8.41 -1.96 -8.81
CA ALA A 37 -7.80 -3.22 -8.38
C ALA A 37 -6.46 -3.02 -7.64
N SER A 38 -5.68 -1.99 -8.02
CA SER A 38 -4.45 -1.62 -7.31
C SER A 38 -4.75 -1.04 -5.93
N GLN A 39 -5.79 -0.24 -5.80
CA GLN A 39 -6.18 0.41 -4.56
C GLN A 39 -6.72 -0.62 -3.55
N GLU A 40 -7.64 -1.47 -3.99
CA GLU A 40 -8.15 -2.57 -3.16
C GLU A 40 -7.03 -3.50 -2.66
N ARG A 41 -6.00 -3.73 -3.46
CA ARG A 41 -4.85 -4.54 -3.05
C ARG A 41 -4.08 -3.88 -1.90
N LYS A 42 -3.87 -2.56 -1.98
CA LYS A 42 -3.20 -1.80 -0.91
C LYS A 42 -4.02 -1.83 0.37
N GLU A 43 -5.34 -1.67 0.26
CA GLU A 43 -6.27 -1.73 1.38
C GLU A 43 -6.28 -3.10 2.06
N ARG A 44 -6.39 -4.19 1.29
CA ARG A 44 -6.30 -5.55 1.85
C ARG A 44 -4.96 -5.80 2.51
N PHE A 45 -3.87 -5.30 1.94
CA PHE A 45 -2.54 -5.45 2.52
C PHE A 45 -2.37 -4.68 3.82
N ILE A 46 -2.83 -3.42 3.89
CA ILE A 46 -2.71 -2.62 5.12
C ILE A 46 -3.57 -3.19 6.25
N ILE A 47 -4.78 -3.66 5.93
CA ILE A 47 -5.65 -4.37 6.89
C ILE A 47 -4.93 -5.60 7.44
N PHE A 48 -4.42 -6.47 6.56
CA PHE A 48 -3.69 -7.68 6.97
C PHE A 48 -2.51 -7.39 7.91
N ILE A 49 -1.71 -6.36 7.61
CA ILE A 49 -0.58 -6.00 8.45
C ILE A 49 -1.03 -5.43 9.80
N ASN A 50 -2.06 -4.59 9.84
CA ASN A 50 -2.58 -4.05 11.09
C ASN A 50 -3.22 -5.16 11.96
N ASP A 51 -3.93 -6.11 11.37
CA ASP A 51 -4.45 -7.29 12.09
C ASP A 51 -3.30 -8.09 12.73
N MET A 52 -2.22 -8.31 11.98
CA MET A 52 -1.01 -8.96 12.49
C MET A 52 -0.38 -8.14 13.64
N ARG A 53 -0.30 -6.81 13.51
CA ARG A 53 0.25 -5.93 14.56
C ARG A 53 -0.59 -5.98 15.83
N SER A 54 -1.93 -5.95 15.71
CA SER A 54 -2.85 -6.09 16.83
C SER A 54 -2.67 -7.45 17.51
N ALA A 55 -2.64 -8.53 16.73
CA ALA A 55 -2.42 -9.88 17.27
C ALA A 55 -1.09 -10.02 18.01
N VAL A 56 -0.01 -9.41 17.50
CA VAL A 56 1.28 -9.36 18.18
C VAL A 56 1.19 -8.52 19.46
N ALA A 57 0.58 -7.34 19.40
CA ALA A 57 0.42 -6.47 20.57
C ALA A 57 -0.33 -7.18 21.72
N GLN A 58 -1.40 -7.90 21.40
CA GLN A 58 -2.16 -8.71 22.37
C GLN A 58 -1.35 -9.90 22.88
N LYS A 59 -0.68 -10.65 21.99
CA LYS A 59 0.02 -11.88 22.36
C LYS A 59 1.23 -11.65 23.28
N ILE A 60 1.92 -10.52 23.12
CA ILE A 60 3.14 -10.20 23.87
C ILE A 60 3.08 -8.88 24.65
N ASN A 61 1.86 -8.38 24.91
CA ASN A 61 1.55 -7.21 25.73
C ASN A 61 2.37 -5.97 25.36
N ILE A 62 2.14 -5.44 24.15
CA ILE A 62 2.75 -4.18 23.68
C ILE A 62 1.71 -3.06 23.80
N ALA A 63 2.00 -2.06 24.63
CA ALA A 63 1.08 -0.99 24.98
C ALA A 63 1.02 0.16 23.95
N ASN A 64 2.04 0.31 23.11
CA ASN A 64 2.21 1.45 22.20
C ASN A 64 2.30 1.05 20.71
N MET A 65 1.64 -0.04 20.30
CA MET A 65 1.67 -0.48 18.91
C MET A 65 0.87 0.48 18.03
N ASN A 66 1.52 1.30 17.21
CA ASN A 66 0.81 2.17 16.28
C ASN A 66 0.12 1.35 15.18
N GLU A 67 -0.97 1.86 14.61
CA GLU A 67 -1.38 1.39 13.29
C GLU A 67 -0.35 1.80 12.22
N LEU A 68 -0.33 1.07 11.12
CA LEU A 68 0.33 1.53 9.90
C LEU A 68 -0.71 2.14 8.97
N VAL A 69 -0.35 3.29 8.39
CA VAL A 69 -1.09 3.94 7.33
C VAL A 69 -0.30 3.93 6.03
N TRP A 70 -1.00 3.88 4.90
CA TRP A 70 -0.34 3.93 3.59
C TRP A 70 0.22 5.32 3.32
N ASP A 71 1.51 5.40 2.99
CA ASP A 71 2.21 6.64 2.68
C ASP A 71 2.66 6.64 1.21
N LYS A 72 2.09 7.56 0.42
CA LYS A 72 2.35 7.69 -1.02
C LYS A 72 3.80 8.08 -1.32
N GLU A 73 4.46 8.81 -0.42
CA GLU A 73 5.85 9.20 -0.60
C GLU A 73 6.80 8.02 -0.35
N LEU A 74 6.52 7.19 0.66
CA LEU A 74 7.20 5.92 0.85
C LEU A 74 6.97 4.97 -0.33
N GLU A 75 5.75 4.87 -0.86
CA GLU A 75 5.48 4.10 -2.09
C GLU A 75 6.29 4.63 -3.27
N ARG A 76 6.34 5.95 -3.47
CA ARG A 76 7.12 6.60 -4.53
C ARG A 76 8.63 6.42 -4.35
N LYS A 77 9.12 6.30 -3.11
CA LYS A 77 10.51 5.94 -2.83
C LYS A 77 10.75 4.45 -3.11
N ALA A 78 9.81 3.58 -2.73
CA ALA A 78 9.88 2.13 -2.98
C ALA A 78 9.93 1.81 -4.49
N SER A 79 9.15 2.52 -5.31
CA SER A 79 9.13 2.33 -6.77
C SER A 79 10.42 2.71 -7.48
N LYS A 80 11.31 3.45 -6.81
CA LYS A 80 12.65 3.80 -7.31
C LYS A 80 13.72 2.79 -6.88
N MET A 81 13.38 1.84 -5.99
CA MET A 81 14.30 0.79 -5.59
C MET A 81 14.49 -0.21 -6.73
N THR A 82 15.65 -0.86 -6.75
CA THR A 82 15.94 -1.93 -7.70
C THR A 82 16.12 -3.24 -6.95
N CYS A 83 15.99 -4.36 -7.65
CA CYS A 83 16.16 -5.69 -7.05
C CYS A 83 17.48 -5.87 -6.29
N HIS A 84 18.54 -5.21 -6.77
CA HIS A 84 19.89 -5.32 -6.22
C HIS A 84 20.25 -4.19 -5.27
N ARG A 85 19.39 -3.18 -5.14
CA ARG A 85 19.62 -2.00 -4.31
C ARG A 85 18.31 -1.56 -3.64
N MET A 86 18.02 -2.22 -2.52
CA MET A 86 16.97 -1.85 -1.57
C MET A 86 17.67 -1.38 -0.30
N VAL A 87 17.67 -0.08 -0.05
CA VAL A 87 18.44 0.53 1.05
C VAL A 87 17.52 1.33 1.96
N SER A 88 17.74 1.24 3.27
CA SER A 88 17.05 2.07 4.26
C SER A 88 17.46 3.54 4.13
N GLY A 89 16.56 4.44 4.50
CA GLY A 89 16.80 5.87 4.54
C GLY A 89 17.05 6.40 5.96
N PRO A 90 17.12 7.72 6.14
CA PRO A 90 17.17 8.32 7.48
C PRO A 90 15.85 8.14 8.25
N ASP A 91 14.73 8.09 7.54
CA ASP A 91 13.35 8.13 8.06
C ASP A 91 12.51 6.90 7.69
N TYR A 92 13.15 5.83 7.20
CA TYR A 92 12.48 4.55 6.91
C TYR A 92 13.45 3.39 6.88
N SER A 93 12.96 2.21 7.25
CA SER A 93 13.60 0.92 7.06
C SER A 93 13.03 0.19 5.84
N VAL A 94 13.86 -0.63 5.19
CA VAL A 94 13.45 -1.54 4.11
C VAL A 94 12.95 -2.87 4.68
N GLU A 95 11.82 -3.33 4.15
CA GLU A 95 11.31 -4.68 4.30
C GLU A 95 11.22 -5.34 2.92
N VAL A 96 11.92 -6.46 2.74
CA VAL A 96 11.97 -7.15 1.44
C VAL A 96 10.84 -8.17 1.42
N MET A 97 9.92 -8.01 0.46
CA MET A 97 8.78 -8.93 0.34
C MET A 97 9.21 -10.17 -0.44
N PRO A 98 9.25 -11.36 0.19
CA PRO A 98 9.57 -12.60 -0.52
C PRO A 98 8.42 -13.01 -1.44
N THR A 99 8.66 -13.97 -2.33
CA THR A 99 7.56 -14.62 -3.05
C THR A 99 6.65 -15.41 -2.09
N PRO A 100 5.37 -15.64 -2.45
CA PRO A 100 4.44 -16.38 -1.60
C PRO A 100 4.97 -17.73 -1.10
N LEU A 101 5.67 -18.47 -1.97
CA LEU A 101 6.31 -19.73 -1.61
C LEU A 101 7.37 -19.55 -0.50
N LYS A 102 8.20 -18.51 -0.61
CA LYS A 102 9.25 -18.23 0.38
C LYS A 102 8.66 -17.71 1.69
N MET A 103 7.58 -16.93 1.63
CA MET A 103 6.83 -16.48 2.81
C MET A 103 6.34 -17.68 3.64
N ILE A 104 5.71 -18.68 2.99
CA ILE A 104 5.21 -19.89 3.67
C ILE A 104 6.35 -20.65 4.36
N THR A 105 7.49 -20.83 3.68
CA THR A 105 8.61 -21.61 4.24
C THR A 105 9.36 -20.92 5.38
N SER A 106 9.28 -19.60 5.49
CA SER A 106 10.11 -18.81 6.40
C SER A 106 9.34 -18.23 7.59
N GLY A 107 8.00 -18.26 7.52
CA GLY A 107 7.11 -17.80 8.59
C GLY A 107 7.27 -16.32 8.94
N MET A 108 7.00 -15.98 10.20
CA MET A 108 6.93 -14.60 10.70
C MET A 108 8.29 -13.89 10.78
N SER A 109 9.40 -14.61 10.56
CA SER A 109 10.77 -14.11 10.70
C SER A 109 11.12 -13.00 9.70
N PHE A 110 10.38 -12.88 8.59
CA PHE A 110 10.54 -11.77 7.64
C PHE A 110 9.95 -10.46 8.19
N PHE A 111 8.81 -10.51 8.88
CA PHE A 111 8.02 -9.32 9.18
C PHE A 111 8.49 -8.51 10.38
N VAL A 112 9.76 -8.65 10.79
CA VAL A 112 10.30 -8.03 12.01
C VAL A 112 10.13 -6.51 12.00
N ASN A 113 10.33 -5.84 10.86
CA ASN A 113 10.12 -4.40 10.77
C ASN A 113 8.63 -4.03 10.79
N LEU A 114 7.76 -4.86 10.21
CA LEU A 114 6.31 -4.63 10.13
C LEU A 114 5.62 -4.75 11.48
N ILE A 115 6.21 -5.45 12.45
CA ILE A 115 5.66 -5.62 13.81
C ILE A 115 6.29 -4.67 14.84
N ARG A 116 7.08 -3.67 14.41
CA ARG A 116 7.66 -2.70 15.35
C ARG A 116 6.64 -1.63 15.74
N PRO A 117 6.43 -1.39 17.05
CA PRO A 117 5.39 -0.47 17.53
C PRO A 117 5.60 0.97 17.08
N ALA A 118 6.83 1.47 17.06
CA ALA A 118 7.12 2.87 16.70
C ALA A 118 6.95 3.21 15.21
N GLN A 119 6.76 2.22 14.33
CA GLN A 119 6.47 2.48 12.92
C GLN A 119 5.01 2.89 12.75
N THR A 120 4.75 3.89 11.91
CA THR A 120 3.41 4.46 11.67
C THR A 120 3.01 4.48 10.20
N LYS A 121 3.97 4.35 9.28
CA LYS A 121 3.76 4.52 7.84
C LYS A 121 4.37 3.38 7.05
N ILE A 122 3.72 3.02 5.96
CA ILE A 122 4.22 2.02 5.01
C ILE A 122 3.92 2.42 3.57
N GLY A 123 4.84 2.13 2.66
CA GLY A 123 4.59 2.20 1.23
C GLY A 123 5.39 1.14 0.49
N CYS A 124 4.74 0.41 -0.41
CA CYS A 124 5.34 -0.75 -1.07
C CYS A 124 5.34 -0.64 -2.60
N PHE A 125 6.24 -1.38 -3.21
CA PHE A 125 6.33 -1.56 -4.65
C PHE A 125 6.53 -3.04 -5.00
N GLU A 126 5.73 -3.55 -5.93
CA GLU A 126 5.81 -4.93 -6.41
C GLU A 126 6.64 -5.01 -7.69
N PHE A 127 7.60 -5.93 -7.73
CA PHE A 127 8.38 -6.23 -8.92
C PHE A 127 7.59 -7.13 -9.86
N HIS A 128 7.42 -6.69 -11.10
CA HIS A 128 6.79 -7.48 -12.15
C HIS A 128 7.75 -7.58 -13.36
N PRO A 129 8.32 -8.76 -13.62
CA PRO A 129 8.22 -10.01 -12.85
C PRO A 129 8.98 -9.93 -11.50
N PRO A 130 8.75 -10.89 -10.56
CA PRO A 130 9.61 -11.06 -9.39
C PRO A 130 11.07 -11.18 -9.80
N CYS A 131 11.96 -10.66 -8.97
CA CYS A 131 13.36 -10.48 -9.34
C CYS A 131 14.30 -11.33 -8.45
N VAL A 132 15.49 -11.64 -8.94
CA VAL A 132 16.51 -12.40 -8.21
C VAL A 132 17.45 -11.44 -7.49
N GLY A 133 17.35 -11.37 -6.17
CA GLY A 133 18.22 -10.52 -5.34
C GLY A 133 19.67 -11.01 -5.25
N THR A 134 20.51 -10.26 -4.56
CA THR A 134 21.95 -10.52 -4.39
C THR A 134 22.30 -11.86 -3.75
N ARG A 135 21.36 -12.48 -3.02
CA ARG A 135 21.51 -13.82 -2.41
C ARG A 135 20.80 -14.95 -3.17
N ARG A 136 20.48 -14.74 -4.46
CA ARG A 136 19.66 -15.66 -5.29
C ARG A 136 18.27 -15.95 -4.70
N VAL A 137 17.75 -15.01 -3.92
CA VAL A 137 16.40 -15.08 -3.36
C VAL A 137 15.45 -14.35 -4.29
N ASN A 138 14.32 -14.98 -4.61
CA ASN A 138 13.27 -14.36 -5.39
C ASN A 138 12.51 -13.36 -4.51
N ASN A 139 12.56 -12.09 -4.89
CA ASN A 139 11.87 -10.99 -4.22
C ASN A 139 10.66 -10.58 -5.06
N ALA A 140 9.48 -10.58 -4.44
CA ALA A 140 8.24 -10.14 -5.08
C ALA A 140 8.07 -8.61 -5.03
N GLY A 141 8.71 -7.94 -4.08
CA GLY A 141 8.59 -6.50 -3.91
C GLY A 141 9.46 -5.97 -2.79
N VAL A 142 9.25 -4.70 -2.48
CA VAL A 142 9.88 -4.01 -1.36
C VAL A 142 8.88 -3.07 -0.71
N CYS A 143 8.87 -3.04 0.61
CA CYS A 143 8.14 -2.08 1.42
C CYS A 143 9.13 -1.18 2.15
N LEU A 144 8.79 0.10 2.27
CA LEU A 144 9.47 1.06 3.14
C LEU A 144 8.56 1.36 4.31
N ILE A 145 9.10 1.33 5.51
CA ILE A 145 8.36 1.48 6.77
C ILE A 145 9.05 2.56 7.60
N GLY A 146 8.29 3.56 8.05
CA GLY A 146 8.83 4.70 8.79
C GLY A 146 8.03 5.05 10.04
N PRO A 147 8.57 5.91 10.93
CA PRO A 147 9.74 6.76 10.71
C PRO A 147 11.09 6.15 11.12
N LYS A 148 11.12 4.97 11.74
CA LYS A 148 12.36 4.41 12.28
C LYS A 148 13.13 3.67 11.20
N ASN A 149 14.44 3.89 11.13
CA ASN A 149 15.34 3.18 10.21
C ASN A 149 16.19 2.10 10.90
N LYS A 150 16.09 1.98 12.22
CA LYS A 150 16.77 0.99 13.05
C LYS A 150 15.77 0.35 14.00
N LEU A 151 16.03 -0.91 14.33
CA LEU A 151 15.32 -1.61 15.39
C LEU A 151 15.91 -1.16 16.74
N ASN A 152 15.07 -0.59 17.60
CA ASN A 152 15.44 -0.28 18.98
C ASN A 152 14.38 -0.86 19.93
N ASP A 153 14.78 -1.76 20.82
CA ASP A 153 13.84 -2.42 21.74
C ASP A 153 13.27 -1.48 22.79
N GLU A 154 13.91 -0.33 23.02
CA GLU A 154 13.37 0.77 23.83
C GLU A 154 12.07 1.34 23.25
N ASP A 155 11.83 1.19 21.94
CA ASP A 155 10.57 1.61 21.31
C ASP A 155 9.40 0.68 21.70
N ILE A 156 9.65 -0.46 22.35
CA ILE A 156 8.63 -1.43 22.76
C ILE A 156 8.23 -1.16 24.21
N LEU A 157 7.05 -0.56 24.41
CA LEU A 157 6.49 -0.39 25.75
C LEU A 157 5.63 -1.60 26.10
N LYS A 158 5.90 -2.22 27.23
CA LYS A 158 5.10 -3.34 27.75
C LYS A 158 3.89 -2.82 28.51
N GLY A 159 2.77 -3.51 28.35
CA GLY A 159 1.53 -3.22 29.05
C GLY A 159 0.31 -3.65 28.24
N GLU A 160 -0.87 -3.29 28.74
CA GLU A 160 -2.14 -3.55 28.06
C GLU A 160 -2.13 -2.87 26.67
N PRO A 161 -2.53 -3.56 25.59
CA PRO A 161 -2.58 -2.97 24.26
C PRO A 161 -3.34 -1.64 24.24
N GLY A 162 -2.71 -0.62 23.65
CA GLY A 162 -3.26 0.73 23.56
C GLY A 162 -3.07 1.61 24.81
N SER A 163 -2.70 1.04 25.97
CA SER A 163 -2.59 1.82 27.21
C SER A 163 -1.48 2.88 27.22
N ALA A 164 -0.55 2.82 26.27
CA ALA A 164 0.55 3.78 26.11
C ALA A 164 0.48 4.51 24.76
N CYS A 165 -0.70 4.65 24.17
CA CYS A 165 -0.89 5.47 22.98
C CYS A 165 -0.73 6.96 23.31
N PRO A 166 -0.06 7.74 22.43
CA PRO A 166 0.05 9.20 22.62
C PRO A 166 -1.29 9.92 22.41
N GLY A 167 -2.23 9.29 21.67
CA GLY A 167 -3.55 9.82 21.37
C GLY A 167 -4.61 8.73 21.45
N GLU A 168 -5.52 8.69 20.46
CA GLU A 168 -6.61 7.73 20.44
C GLU A 168 -6.13 6.29 20.29
N THR A 169 -6.94 5.37 20.82
CA THR A 169 -6.74 3.93 20.74
C THR A 169 -7.88 3.32 19.94
N ARG A 170 -7.53 2.53 18.93
CA ARG A 170 -8.48 1.72 18.17
C ARG A 170 -9.04 0.59 19.03
N HIS A 171 -10.22 0.10 18.70
CA HIS A 171 -10.87 -1.01 19.39
C HIS A 171 -10.05 -2.31 19.42
N ASP A 172 -9.09 -2.46 18.51
CA ASP A 172 -8.17 -3.60 18.40
C ASP A 172 -6.83 -3.39 19.16
N GLY A 173 -6.72 -2.32 19.95
CA GLY A 173 -5.55 -2.04 20.80
C GLY A 173 -4.38 -1.37 20.08
N LEU A 174 -4.57 -0.91 18.84
CA LEU A 174 -3.57 -0.12 18.11
C LEU A 174 -3.72 1.38 18.38
N CYS A 175 -2.61 2.12 18.37
CA CYS A 175 -2.63 3.58 18.47
C CYS A 175 -2.98 4.20 17.12
N VAL A 176 -3.93 5.14 17.13
CA VAL A 176 -4.32 5.91 15.95
C VAL A 176 -3.18 6.85 15.56
N VAL A 177 -2.92 6.98 14.27
CA VAL A 177 -1.95 7.93 13.72
C VAL A 177 -2.68 9.15 13.19
N ASP A 178 -2.42 10.31 13.78
CA ASP A 178 -2.99 11.59 13.32
C ASP A 178 -2.63 11.86 11.85
N GLY A 179 -3.64 12.13 11.01
CA GLY A 179 -3.48 12.37 9.57
C GLY A 179 -3.69 11.14 8.68
N ALA A 180 -4.19 10.03 9.23
CA ALA A 180 -4.78 8.97 8.44
C ALA A 180 -6.09 9.48 7.82
N ASP A 181 -6.10 9.77 6.53
CA ASP A 181 -7.36 9.88 5.78
C ASP A 181 -7.96 8.46 5.79
N VAL A 182 -8.81 8.19 6.77
CA VAL A 182 -9.56 6.94 6.87
C VAL A 182 -10.59 7.00 5.75
N THR A 183 -10.24 6.51 4.57
CA THR A 183 -11.22 6.31 3.52
C THR A 183 -12.30 5.36 4.03
N PRO A 184 -13.59 5.74 3.96
CA PRO A 184 -14.72 4.91 4.40
C PRO A 184 -14.82 3.56 3.68
#